data_AF-A0A942T5G9-F1
#
_entry.id   AF-A0A942T5G9-F1
#
_cell.length_a   1.000
_cell.length_b   1.000
_cell.length_c   1.000
_cell.angle_alpha   90.00
_cell.angle_beta   90.00
_cell.angle_gamma   90.00
#
_symmetry.space_group_name_H-M   'P 1'
#
loop_
_entity.id
_entity.type
_entity.pdbx_description
1 polymer ?
#
loop_
_entity_poly.entity_id
_entity_poly.type
_entity_poly.pdbx_seq_one_letter_code
_entity_poly.pdbx_strand_id
1 'polypeptide(L)'
;MSNTDKTPTPPYYAVIFTSVRTDGDNGYEKMAEKMVELASRQKGFLGIESARDKETGITVSYWDSLEAIKAWKEHTAHKAAQEKGQTDWYKHYKVRICRVERAYSFDQ
;
A
#
# COMPACT_ATOMS: atom_id res chain seq x y z
N MET A 1 -10.48 0.73 -18.96
CA MET A 1 -10.42 0.23 -17.58
C MET A 1 -9.07 0.62 -17.02
N SER A 2 -9.05 1.75 -16.33
CA SER A 2 -7.87 2.21 -15.60
C SER A 2 -7.56 1.21 -14.48
N ASN A 3 -6.32 1.18 -14.01
CA ASN A 3 -5.93 0.37 -12.86
C ASN A 3 -6.63 0.82 -11.55
N THR A 4 -7.39 1.92 -11.60
CA THR A 4 -8.09 2.57 -10.48
C THR A 4 -9.55 2.13 -10.28
N ASP A 5 -10.14 1.37 -11.22
CA ASP A 5 -11.60 1.15 -11.26
C ASP A 5 -12.09 -0.13 -10.56
N LYS A 6 -11.31 -0.72 -9.65
CA LYS A 6 -11.57 -2.08 -9.15
C LYS A 6 -12.17 -2.16 -7.75
N THR A 7 -12.38 -1.03 -7.07
CA THR A 7 -12.95 -1.05 -5.71
C THR A 7 -14.48 -1.25 -5.75
N PRO A 8 -15.05 -1.96 -4.78
CA PRO A 8 -16.50 -2.11 -4.65
C PRO A 8 -17.16 -0.77 -4.29
N THR A 9 -18.49 -0.70 -4.33
CA THR A 9 -19.22 0.46 -3.82
C THR A 9 -18.85 0.70 -2.34
N PRO A 10 -18.49 1.95 -1.95
CA PRO A 10 -18.24 2.30 -0.55
C PRO A 10 -19.38 1.88 0.41
N PRO A 11 -19.08 1.62 1.70
CA PRO A 11 -17.82 1.94 2.36
C PRO A 11 -16.78 0.83 2.30
N TYR A 12 -15.51 1.24 2.24
CA TYR A 12 -14.33 0.40 2.41
C TYR A 12 -13.21 1.26 3.00
N TYR A 13 -12.01 0.70 3.19
CA TYR A 13 -10.87 1.39 3.80
C TYR A 13 -9.72 1.59 2.82
N ALA A 14 -8.97 2.67 3.00
CA ALA A 14 -7.73 2.94 2.30
C ALA A 14 -6.59 3.05 3.32
N VAL A 15 -5.50 2.35 3.06
CA VAL A 15 -4.22 2.46 3.78
C VAL A 15 -3.25 3.20 2.89
N ILE A 16 -2.91 4.43 3.29
CA ILE A 16 -2.06 5.35 2.54
C ILE A 16 -0.66 5.32 3.17
N PHE A 17 0.30 4.77 2.44
CA PHE A 17 1.71 4.76 2.79
C PHE A 17 2.46 5.81 1.96
N THR A 18 2.96 6.85 2.61
CA THR A 18 3.80 7.89 1.99
C THR A 18 5.24 7.70 2.47
N SER A 19 6.21 7.71 1.56
CA SER A 19 7.61 7.44 1.89
C SER A 19 8.60 8.29 1.09
N VAL A 20 9.72 8.64 1.74
CA VAL A 20 10.93 9.19 1.13
C VAL A 20 12.03 8.15 1.28
N ARG A 21 12.66 7.77 0.17
CA ARG A 21 13.66 6.71 0.14
C ARG A 21 15.06 7.24 0.49
N THR A 22 15.91 6.35 1.00
CA THR A 22 17.36 6.54 0.99
C THR A 22 17.90 6.45 -0.43
N ASP A 23 19.12 6.95 -0.65
CA ASP A 23 19.75 6.90 -1.97
C ASP A 23 20.21 5.46 -2.29
N GLY A 24 20.00 5.03 -3.53
CA GLY A 24 20.26 3.64 -3.99
C GLY A 24 19.04 2.72 -3.89
N ASP A 25 18.94 1.73 -4.79
CA ASP A 25 17.79 0.82 -4.78
C ASP A 25 17.83 -0.17 -3.60
N ASN A 26 19.01 -0.67 -3.25
CA ASN A 26 19.25 -1.55 -2.10
C ASN A 26 18.30 -2.77 -2.02
N GLY A 27 17.77 -3.23 -3.16
CA GLY A 27 16.82 -4.36 -3.24
C GLY A 27 15.38 -4.00 -2.84
N TYR A 28 15.07 -2.71 -2.75
CA TYR A 28 13.74 -2.20 -2.42
C TYR A 28 12.69 -2.62 -3.44
N GLU A 29 12.96 -2.45 -4.73
CA GLU A 29 11.97 -2.68 -5.78
C GLU A 29 11.43 -4.12 -5.74
N LYS A 30 12.34 -5.09 -5.66
CA LYS A 30 11.99 -6.51 -5.52
C LYS A 30 11.19 -6.82 -4.24
N MET A 31 11.50 -6.13 -3.14
CA MET A 31 10.72 -6.29 -1.90
C MET A 31 9.34 -5.65 -2.05
N ALA A 32 9.25 -4.47 -2.65
CA ALA A 32 7.98 -3.78 -2.88
C ALA A 32 7.05 -4.62 -3.75
N GLU A 33 7.54 -5.19 -4.85
CA GLU A 33 6.78 -6.13 -5.70
C GLU A 33 6.27 -7.33 -4.90
N LYS A 34 7.14 -7.94 -4.09
CA LYS A 34 6.76 -9.07 -3.23
C LYS A 34 5.70 -8.69 -2.19
N MET A 35 5.79 -7.48 -1.63
CA MET A 35 4.81 -6.97 -0.68
C MET A 35 3.44 -6.75 -1.33
N VAL A 36 3.42 -6.24 -2.56
CA VAL A 36 2.20 -6.12 -3.38
C VAL A 36 1.61 -7.50 -3.66
N GLU A 37 2.43 -8.46 -4.09
CA GLU A 37 1.99 -9.84 -4.36
C GLU A 37 1.36 -10.47 -3.11
N LEU A 38 2.00 -10.35 -1.95
CA LEU A 38 1.51 -10.91 -0.70
C LEU A 38 0.23 -10.22 -0.20
N ALA A 39 0.15 -8.89 -0.32
CA ALA A 39 -1.06 -8.14 0.01
C ALA A 39 -2.24 -8.61 -0.86
N SER A 40 -2.01 -8.84 -2.15
CA SER A 40 -3.05 -9.27 -3.10
C SER A 40 -3.67 -10.64 -2.78
N ARG A 41 -2.99 -11.46 -1.98
CA ARG A 41 -3.47 -12.77 -1.52
C ARG A 41 -4.23 -12.71 -0.20
N GLN A 42 -4.25 -11.56 0.47
CA GLN A 42 -4.93 -11.44 1.76
C GLN A 42 -6.44 -11.36 1.55
N LYS A 43 -7.18 -12.02 2.44
CA LYS A 43 -8.63 -11.86 2.49
C LYS A 43 -8.97 -10.40 2.79
N GLY A 44 -9.88 -9.84 2.00
CA GLY A 44 -10.33 -8.47 2.15
C GLY A 44 -9.46 -7.42 1.45
N PHE A 45 -8.41 -7.82 0.72
CA PHE A 45 -7.70 -6.92 -0.18
C PHE A 45 -8.55 -6.60 -1.42
N LEU A 46 -8.69 -5.32 -1.75
CA LEU A 46 -9.53 -4.84 -2.84
C LEU A 46 -8.75 -4.26 -4.01
N GLY A 47 -7.49 -3.88 -3.78
CA GLY A 47 -6.65 -3.28 -4.81
C GLY A 47 -5.52 -2.46 -4.22
N ILE A 48 -4.63 -2.01 -5.11
CA ILE A 48 -3.50 -1.17 -4.74
C ILE A 48 -3.15 -0.25 -5.90
N GLU A 49 -2.82 0.98 -5.55
CA GLU A 49 -2.34 2.00 -6.46
C GLU A 49 -1.01 2.52 -5.92
N SER A 50 -0.06 2.75 -6.81
CA SER A 50 1.24 3.32 -6.42
C SER A 50 1.66 4.34 -7.44
N ALA A 51 2.15 5.47 -6.94
CA ALA A 51 2.75 6.53 -7.73
C ALA A 51 4.02 7.00 -7.01
N ARG A 52 5.05 7.30 -7.78
CA ARG A 52 6.33 7.74 -7.24
C ARG A 52 6.95 8.78 -8.17
N ASP A 53 7.45 9.85 -7.57
CA ASP A 53 8.34 10.81 -8.22
C ASP A 53 9.78 10.60 -7.75
N LYS A 54 10.66 11.57 -8.02
CA LYS A 54 12.09 11.47 -7.67
C LYS A 54 12.34 11.39 -6.15
N GLU A 55 11.46 11.94 -5.33
CA GLU A 55 11.68 12.10 -3.88
C GLU A 55 10.65 11.32 -3.05
N THR A 56 9.39 11.38 -3.43
CA THR A 56 8.26 10.86 -2.67
C THR A 56 7.56 9.73 -3.42
N GLY A 57 7.23 8.66 -2.70
CA GLY A 57 6.34 7.62 -3.18
C GLY A 57 5.10 7.52 -2.32
N ILE A 58 3.96 7.34 -2.96
CA ILE A 58 2.68 7.09 -2.33
C ILE A 58 2.19 5.73 -2.82
N THR A 59 1.81 4.88 -1.88
CA THR A 59 1.13 3.61 -2.15
C THR A 59 -0.15 3.58 -1.35
N VAL A 60 -1.27 3.40 -2.04
CA VAL A 60 -2.60 3.30 -1.44
C VAL A 60 -3.10 1.88 -1.66
N SER A 61 -3.37 1.15 -0.58
CA SER A 61 -4.01 -0.17 -0.66
C SER A 61 -5.43 -0.09 -0.10
N TYR A 62 -6.35 -0.78 -0.75
CA TYR A 62 -7.77 -0.77 -0.41
C TYR A 62 -8.20 -2.08 0.22
N TRP A 63 -9.05 -1.99 1.23
CA TRP A 63 -9.42 -3.12 2.09
C TRP A 63 -10.90 -3.06 2.48
N ASP A 64 -11.55 -4.22 2.60
CA ASP A 64 -12.96 -4.30 2.98
C ASP A 64 -13.23 -3.93 4.45
N SER A 65 -12.21 -4.07 5.31
CA SER A 65 -12.38 -4.00 6.77
C SER A 65 -11.08 -3.62 7.49
N LEU A 66 -11.22 -3.07 8.70
CA LEU A 66 -10.08 -2.78 9.58
C LEU A 66 -9.42 -4.08 10.08
N GLU A 67 -10.20 -5.14 10.21
CA GLU A 67 -9.77 -6.49 10.58
C GLU A 67 -8.80 -7.05 9.52
N ALA A 68 -9.14 -6.93 8.23
CA ALA A 68 -8.26 -7.34 7.14
C ALA A 68 -6.94 -6.53 7.13
N ILE A 69 -7.02 -5.22 7.37
CA ILE A 69 -5.82 -4.36 7.49
C ILE A 69 -4.94 -4.79 8.65
N LYS A 70 -5.54 -5.09 9.81
CA LYS A 70 -4.83 -5.55 10.99
C LYS A 70 -4.14 -6.89 10.73
N ALA A 71 -4.86 -7.85 10.14
CA ALA A 71 -4.31 -9.15 9.78
C ALA A 71 -3.12 -9.02 8.82
N TRP A 72 -3.23 -8.12 7.83
CA TRP A 72 -2.12 -7.83 6.92
C TRP A 72 -0.90 -7.23 7.64
N LYS A 73 -1.10 -6.24 8.51
CA LYS A 73 -0.02 -5.65 9.31
C LYS A 73 0.72 -6.70 10.16
N GLU A 74 -0.02 -7.68 10.67
CA GLU A 74 0.52 -8.76 11.52
C GLU A 74 1.22 -9.86 10.71
N HIS A 75 1.00 -9.91 9.39
CA HIS A 75 1.64 -10.87 8.49
C HIS A 75 3.17 -10.75 8.57
N THR A 76 3.83 -11.88 8.81
CA THR A 76 5.27 -11.97 9.14
C THR A 76 6.20 -11.34 8.10
N ALA A 77 5.84 -11.44 6.81
CA ALA A 77 6.57 -10.77 5.73
C ALA A 77 6.52 -9.23 5.82
N HIS A 78 5.39 -8.67 6.28
CA HIS A 78 5.25 -7.23 6.47
C HIS A 78 6.09 -6.74 7.65
N LYS A 79 6.20 -7.54 8.73
CA LYS A 79 7.10 -7.24 9.84
C LYS A 79 8.57 -7.26 9.43
N ALA A 80 9.01 -8.28 8.70
CA ALA A 80 10.38 -8.38 8.21
C ALA A 80 10.75 -7.25 7.22
N ALA A 81 9.80 -6.83 6.36
CA ALA A 81 9.99 -5.69 5.48
C ALA A 81 10.01 -4.35 6.23
N GLN A 82 9.26 -4.22 7.33
CA GLN A 82 9.32 -3.04 8.20
C GLN A 82 10.65 -2.94 8.95
N GLU A 83 11.14 -4.06 9.51
CA GLU A 83 12.41 -4.11 10.25
C GLU A 83 13.60 -3.79 9.34
N LYS A 84 13.64 -4.35 8.13
CA LYS A 84 14.71 -4.08 7.16
C LYS A 84 14.57 -2.71 6.47
N GLY A 85 13.32 -2.26 6.26
CA GLY A 85 13.04 -0.99 5.61
C GLY A 85 13.35 0.23 6.47
N GLN A 86 13.22 0.13 7.81
CA GLN A 86 13.55 1.22 8.72
C GLN A 86 15.04 1.56 8.76
N THR A 87 15.93 0.60 8.47
CA THR A 87 17.37 0.84 8.49
C THR A 87 17.92 1.21 7.12
N ASP A 88 17.41 0.61 6.03
CA ASP A 88 18.12 0.64 4.75
C ASP A 88 17.41 1.41 3.63
N TRP A 89 16.08 1.60 3.72
CA TRP A 89 15.27 2.02 2.55
C TRP A 89 14.51 3.32 2.70
N TYR A 90 14.22 3.79 3.91
CA TYR A 90 13.39 4.98 4.12
C TYR A 90 14.09 6.03 4.99
N LYS A 91 14.26 7.23 4.44
CA LYS A 91 14.59 8.44 5.23
C LYS A 91 13.39 8.83 6.10
N HIS A 92 12.18 8.67 5.57
CA HIS A 92 10.94 8.98 6.28
C HIS A 92 9.77 8.17 5.69
N TYR A 93 8.80 7.80 6.52
CA TYR A 93 7.50 7.33 6.02
C TYR A 93 6.36 7.68 6.99
N LYS A 94 5.14 7.68 6.46
CA LYS A 94 3.90 7.86 7.23
C LYS A 94 2.80 6.96 6.69
N VAL A 95 2.06 6.34 7.60
CA VAL A 95 0.87 5.54 7.28
C VAL A 95 -0.38 6.26 7.79
N ARG A 96 -1.43 6.32 6.97
CA ARG A 96 -2.77 6.76 7.37
C ARG A 96 -3.78 5.69 6.97
N ILE A 97 -4.77 5.46 7.81
CA ILE A 97 -5.89 4.55 7.53
C ILE A 97 -7.16 5.39 7.54
N CYS A 98 -7.90 5.34 6.43
CA CYS A 98 -9.09 6.16 6.21
C CYS A 98 -10.26 5.28 5.77
N ARG A 99 -11.49 5.66 6.14
CA ARG A 99 -12.71 5.07 5.57
C ARG A 99 -13.10 5.88 4.33
N VAL A 100 -13.29 5.19 3.21
CA VAL A 100 -13.83 5.76 1.99
C VAL A 100 -15.34 5.74 2.10
N GLU A 101 -15.96 6.91 2.10
CA GLU A 101 -17.42 7.06 2.14
C GLU A 101 -18.04 7.19 0.76
N ARG A 102 -17.25 7.67 -0.22
CA ARG A 102 -17.69 7.97 -1.59
C ARG A 102 -16.53 7.77 -2.56
N ALA A 103 -16.84 7.25 -3.74
CA ALA A 103 -15.92 7.06 -4.86
C ALA A 103 -16.69 7.25 -6.18
N TYR A 104 -16.06 7.86 -7.17
CA TYR A 104 -16.59 8.07 -8.52
C TYR A 104 -15.42 8.05 -9.50
N SER A 105 -15.66 7.60 -10.73
CA SER A 105 -14.67 7.56 -11.81
C SER A 105 -15.16 8.36 -13.01
N PHE A 106 -14.21 8.79 -13.83
CA PHE A 106 -14.46 9.40 -15.14
C PHE A 106 -13.49 8.76 -16.13
N ASP A 107 -14.04 8.14 -17.16
CA ASP A 107 -13.30 7.58 -18.29
C ASP A 107 -13.59 8.44 -19.53
N GLN A 108 -12.54 8.79 -20.29
CA GLN A 108 -12.65 9.50 -21.57
C GLN A 108 -12.30 8.58 -22.74
#